data_AF-A0A449B0Q5-F1
#
_entry.id   AF-A0A449B0Q5-F1
#
_cell.length_a   1.000
_cell.length_b   1.000
_cell.length_c   1.000
_cell.angle_alpha   90.00
_cell.angle_beta   90.00
_cell.angle_gamma   90.00
#
_symmetry.space_group_name_H-M   'P 1'
#
loop_
_entity.id
_entity.type
_entity.pdbx_description
1 polymer ?
#
loop_
_entity_poly.entity_id
_entity_poly.type
_entity_poly.pdbx_seq_one_letter_code
_entity_poly.pdbx_strand_id
1 'polypeptide(L)'
;MSVLPQYKNDAIFRVVNKDRYDDREVITTNLIESYYKLMDFGKKHLNDLFILDGIFRVDARSKILREIVSNTLAHRDYSSVYPVRMIIDDEKITVENSDLSHLMGQLDLNNFKPIAKVFREIGFADELGSGMRNTYKNTRLYSWANPIFEEGDVFTIIIPLKKIATLKVGENVPQKREIYLIELIKEKIKENNKITRQEIAIHAGVTVETIWRIIKKIDNLEYIGSSKKGYWKLNE
;
A
#
# COMPACT_ATOMS: atom_id res chain seq x y z
N MET A 1 -13.35 10.39 -31.16
CA MET A 1 -12.06 11.07 -31.37
C MET A 1 -11.52 11.44 -29.99
N SER A 2 -10.33 10.97 -29.61
CA SER A 2 -9.75 11.30 -28.29
C SER A 2 -9.12 12.69 -28.33
N VAL A 3 -9.44 13.54 -27.36
CA VAL A 3 -8.95 14.94 -27.29
C VAL A 3 -7.47 15.00 -26.87
N LEU A 4 -6.95 13.92 -26.26
CA LEU A 4 -5.55 13.79 -25.85
C LEU A 4 -5.05 12.36 -26.12
N PRO A 5 -4.56 12.04 -27.34
CA PRO A 5 -4.16 10.68 -27.72
C PRO A 5 -3.01 10.12 -26.87
N GLN A 6 -2.13 10.98 -26.37
CA GLN A 6 -1.04 10.60 -25.46
C GLN A 6 -1.52 10.29 -24.02
N TYR A 7 -2.78 10.59 -23.68
CA TYR A 7 -3.31 10.29 -22.35
C TYR A 7 -3.43 8.78 -22.15
N LYS A 8 -2.56 8.28 -21.28
CA LYS A 8 -2.50 6.88 -20.89
C LYS A 8 -2.06 6.77 -19.44
N ASN A 9 -2.77 5.94 -18.68
CA ASN A 9 -2.33 5.43 -17.38
C ASN A 9 -2.25 3.91 -17.49
N ASP A 10 -1.13 3.34 -17.08
CA ASP A 10 -0.86 1.91 -17.13
C ASP A 10 -0.85 1.37 -15.71
N ALA A 11 -1.83 0.54 -15.37
CA ALA A 11 -1.89 -0.14 -14.07
C ALA A 11 -1.42 -1.57 -14.26
N ILE A 12 -0.37 -1.97 -13.54
CA ILE A 12 0.32 -3.25 -13.72
C ILE A 12 0.40 -3.96 -12.38
N PHE A 13 0.07 -5.24 -12.36
CA PHE A 13 0.23 -6.13 -11.21
C PHE A 13 1.21 -7.24 -11.58
N ARG A 14 2.28 -7.39 -10.79
CA ARG A 14 3.37 -8.36 -11.03
C ARG A 14 3.90 -8.95 -9.73
N VAL A 15 3.32 -10.06 -9.29
CA VAL A 15 3.71 -10.79 -8.09
C VAL A 15 4.30 -12.15 -8.46
N VAL A 16 3.61 -12.92 -9.30
CA VAL A 16 4.02 -14.26 -9.73
C VAL A 16 4.81 -14.18 -11.03
N ASN A 17 4.28 -13.50 -12.06
CA ASN A 17 4.95 -13.34 -13.35
C ASN A 17 5.72 -12.01 -13.43
N LYS A 18 7.01 -12.04 -13.10
CA LYS A 18 7.87 -10.85 -13.09
C LYS A 18 8.34 -10.41 -14.49
N ASP A 19 8.37 -11.33 -15.47
CA ASP A 19 8.82 -11.04 -16.85
C ASP A 19 7.74 -10.38 -17.71
N ARG A 20 6.46 -10.63 -17.41
CA ARG A 20 5.33 -9.96 -18.06
C ARG A 20 4.55 -9.16 -17.03
N TYR A 21 3.43 -9.72 -16.57
CA TYR A 21 2.55 -9.19 -15.55
C TYR A 21 1.47 -10.24 -15.31
N ASP A 22 0.94 -10.29 -14.09
CA ASP A 22 -0.20 -11.14 -13.74
C ASP A 22 -1.52 -10.48 -14.15
N ASP A 23 -1.57 -9.15 -14.13
CA ASP A 23 -2.71 -8.36 -14.60
C ASP A 23 -2.21 -7.00 -15.08
N ARG A 24 -2.89 -6.43 -16.07
CA ARG A 24 -2.57 -5.11 -16.61
C ARG A 24 -3.82 -4.45 -17.16
N GLU A 25 -4.05 -3.22 -16.72
CA GLU A 25 -5.13 -2.38 -17.21
C GLU A 25 -4.59 -1.09 -17.82
N VAL A 26 -4.82 -0.93 -19.13
CA VAL A 26 -4.46 0.29 -19.85
C VAL A 26 -5.66 1.22 -19.88
N ILE A 27 -5.56 2.36 -19.21
CA ILE A 27 -6.64 3.31 -19.01
C ILE A 27 -6.40 4.54 -19.90
N THR A 28 -7.30 4.75 -20.86
CA THR A 28 -7.26 5.87 -21.83
C THR A 28 -8.58 6.68 -21.81
N THR A 29 -9.30 6.64 -20.70
CA THR A 29 -10.61 7.29 -20.50
C THR A 29 -10.49 8.71 -19.93
N ASN A 30 -11.59 9.35 -19.53
CA ASN A 30 -11.52 10.67 -18.88
C ASN A 30 -10.91 10.60 -17.46
N LEU A 31 -10.60 11.76 -16.86
CA LEU A 31 -9.94 11.84 -15.53
C LEU A 31 -10.72 11.17 -14.41
N ILE A 32 -12.05 11.33 -14.40
CA ILE A 32 -12.92 10.83 -13.34
C ILE A 32 -13.00 9.30 -13.44
N GLU A 33 -13.24 8.77 -14.64
CA GLU A 33 -13.22 7.32 -14.87
C GLU A 33 -11.85 6.71 -14.58
N SER A 34 -10.77 7.43 -14.94
CA SER A 34 -9.41 6.96 -14.68
C SER A 34 -9.12 6.86 -13.18
N TYR A 35 -9.60 7.83 -12.38
CA TYR A 35 -9.53 7.76 -10.94
C TYR A 35 -10.19 6.48 -10.40
N TYR A 36 -11.45 6.22 -10.78
CA TYR A 36 -12.17 5.03 -10.30
C TYR A 36 -11.50 3.72 -10.75
N LYS A 37 -11.08 3.62 -12.01
CA LYS A 37 -10.39 2.42 -12.52
C LYS A 37 -9.07 2.14 -11.80
N LEU A 38 -8.25 3.18 -11.56
CA LEU A 38 -7.00 3.02 -10.79
C LEU A 38 -7.27 2.61 -9.34
N MET A 39 -8.30 3.20 -8.71
CA MET A 39 -8.72 2.82 -7.37
C MET A 39 -9.21 1.36 -7.30
N ASP A 40 -10.01 0.93 -8.27
CA ASP A 40 -10.55 -0.42 -8.35
C ASP A 40 -9.44 -1.44 -8.64
N PHE A 41 -8.48 -1.10 -9.52
CA PHE A 41 -7.29 -1.91 -9.74
C PHE A 41 -6.50 -2.09 -8.44
N GLY A 42 -6.21 -1.01 -7.72
CA GLY A 42 -5.55 -1.08 -6.41
C GLY A 42 -6.30 -1.96 -5.41
N LYS A 43 -7.62 -1.78 -5.29
CA LYS A 43 -8.47 -2.57 -4.37
C LYS A 43 -8.57 -4.04 -4.76
N LYS A 44 -8.54 -4.36 -6.06
CA LYS A 44 -8.55 -5.71 -6.61
C LYS A 44 -7.27 -6.48 -6.32
N HIS A 45 -6.14 -5.78 -6.21
CA HIS A 45 -4.81 -6.39 -6.07
C HIS A 45 -4.20 -6.27 -4.67
N LEU A 46 -4.72 -5.38 -3.82
CA LEU A 46 -4.28 -5.19 -2.44
C LEU A 46 -5.36 -5.63 -1.45
N ASN A 47 -4.97 -6.39 -0.44
CA ASN A 47 -5.85 -6.86 0.64
C ASN A 47 -6.15 -5.76 1.64
N ASP A 48 -7.39 -5.75 2.17
CA ASP A 48 -7.75 -4.93 3.32
C ASP A 48 -7.23 -5.59 4.62
N LEU A 49 -6.08 -5.12 5.09
CA LEU A 49 -5.44 -5.64 6.30
C LEU A 49 -6.18 -5.13 7.55
N PHE A 50 -6.18 -5.95 8.61
CA PHE A 50 -6.72 -5.53 9.89
C PHE A 50 -5.75 -4.55 10.56
N ILE A 51 -6.06 -3.26 10.47
CA ILE A 51 -5.22 -2.18 10.98
C ILE A 51 -6.01 -1.31 11.95
N LEU A 52 -5.38 -0.98 13.07
CA LEU A 52 -5.91 -0.12 14.11
C LEU A 52 -5.09 1.17 14.21
N ASP A 53 -5.76 2.30 14.37
CA ASP A 53 -5.17 3.57 14.79
C ASP A 53 -5.75 3.90 16.17
N GLY A 54 -4.97 3.63 17.22
CA GLY A 54 -5.48 3.57 18.58
C GLY A 54 -6.51 2.45 18.76
N ILE A 55 -7.76 2.84 19.01
CA ILE A 55 -8.88 1.90 19.23
C ILE A 55 -9.76 1.71 17.99
N PHE A 56 -9.57 2.51 16.94
CA PHE A 56 -10.43 2.50 15.76
C PHE A 56 -9.79 1.74 14.61
N ARG A 57 -10.60 0.95 13.90
CA ARG A 57 -10.18 0.33 12.64
C ARG A 57 -10.04 1.40 11.56
N VAL A 58 -8.98 1.31 10.76
CA VAL A 58 -8.72 2.25 9.66
C VAL A 58 -8.53 1.49 8.35
N ASP A 59 -9.19 1.95 7.29
CA ASP A 59 -8.93 1.51 5.92
C ASP A 59 -7.70 2.22 5.35
N ALA A 60 -6.52 1.79 5.81
CA ALA A 60 -5.26 2.39 5.38
C ALA A 60 -5.01 2.16 3.88
N ARG A 61 -5.44 1.01 3.33
CA ARG A 61 -5.29 0.67 1.91
C ARG A 61 -5.99 1.71 1.03
N SER A 62 -7.29 1.93 1.22
CA SER A 62 -8.03 2.85 0.36
C SER A 62 -7.57 4.30 0.54
N LYS A 63 -7.13 4.69 1.75
CA LYS A 63 -6.56 6.02 1.99
C LYS A 63 -5.25 6.24 1.25
N ILE A 64 -4.34 5.26 1.26
CA ILE A 64 -3.09 5.30 0.48
C ILE A 64 -3.42 5.39 -1.01
N LEU A 65 -4.29 4.50 -1.52
CA LEU A 65 -4.67 4.47 -2.92
C LEU A 65 -5.29 5.80 -3.38
N ARG A 66 -6.22 6.36 -2.59
CA ARG A 66 -6.84 7.66 -2.88
C ARG A 66 -5.77 8.73 -3.03
N GLU A 67 -4.84 8.77 -2.09
CA GLU A 67 -3.80 9.81 -2.06
C GLU A 67 -2.85 9.71 -3.26
N ILE A 68 -2.31 8.52 -3.54
CA ILE A 68 -1.38 8.34 -4.66
C ILE A 68 -2.07 8.55 -6.01
N VAL A 69 -3.31 8.07 -6.20
CA VAL A 69 -4.05 8.21 -7.46
C VAL A 69 -4.47 9.66 -7.67
N SER A 70 -5.00 10.32 -6.65
CA SER A 70 -5.38 11.74 -6.72
C SER A 70 -4.18 12.62 -7.01
N ASN A 71 -3.05 12.44 -6.30
CA ASN A 71 -1.84 13.22 -6.55
C ASN A 71 -1.32 13.00 -7.97
N THR A 72 -1.29 11.76 -8.43
CA THR A 72 -0.84 11.43 -9.79
C THR A 72 -1.67 12.13 -10.85
N LEU A 73 -3.00 12.05 -10.77
CA LEU A 73 -3.89 12.67 -11.76
C LEU A 73 -3.95 14.20 -11.63
N ALA A 74 -3.91 14.73 -10.42
CA ALA A 74 -4.00 16.18 -10.19
C ALA A 74 -2.71 16.93 -10.57
N HIS A 75 -1.55 16.30 -10.40
CA HIS A 75 -0.25 16.94 -10.59
C HIS A 75 0.45 16.60 -11.91
N ARG A 76 -0.05 15.62 -12.66
CA ARG A 76 0.47 15.22 -13.99
C ARG A 76 0.63 16.40 -14.96
N ASP A 77 1.74 16.38 -15.69
CA ASP A 77 1.90 17.13 -16.93
C ASP A 77 1.13 16.46 -18.07
N TYR A 78 0.02 17.06 -18.48
CA TYR A 78 -0.81 16.56 -19.57
C TYR A 78 -0.23 16.87 -20.96
N SER A 79 0.82 17.70 -21.03
CA SER A 79 1.55 17.98 -22.26
C SER A 79 2.62 16.92 -22.54
N SER A 80 3.07 16.20 -21.51
CA SER A 80 4.07 15.15 -21.61
C SER A 80 3.54 13.89 -22.31
N VAL A 81 4.40 13.27 -23.12
CA VAL A 81 4.15 11.96 -23.75
C VAL A 81 4.43 10.79 -22.80
N TYR A 82 5.02 11.06 -21.64
CA TYR A 82 5.35 10.02 -20.66
C TYR A 82 4.05 9.42 -20.09
N PRO A 83 3.84 8.09 -20.22
CA PRO A 83 2.66 7.46 -19.65
C PRO A 83 2.82 7.36 -18.13
N VAL A 84 1.74 7.64 -17.40
CA VAL A 84 1.68 7.34 -15.96
C VAL A 84 1.70 5.83 -15.78
N ARG A 85 2.51 5.34 -14.85
CA ARG A 85 2.56 3.91 -14.52
C ARG A 85 2.31 3.70 -13.03
N MET A 86 1.36 2.84 -12.70
CA MET A 86 1.11 2.35 -11.36
C MET A 86 1.41 0.85 -11.34
N ILE A 87 2.49 0.46 -10.66
CA ILE A 87 3.00 -0.91 -10.61
C ILE A 87 2.80 -1.42 -9.19
N ILE A 88 2.12 -2.55 -9.03
CA ILE A 88 1.97 -3.25 -7.76
C ILE A 88 2.73 -4.56 -7.88
N ASP A 89 3.77 -4.73 -7.06
CA ASP A 89 4.48 -5.99 -6.90
C ASP A 89 4.33 -6.56 -5.47
N ASP A 90 5.07 -7.61 -5.14
CA ASP A 90 4.97 -8.29 -3.85
C ASP A 90 5.59 -7.51 -2.69
N GLU A 91 6.36 -6.46 -2.99
CA GLU A 91 7.14 -5.69 -2.03
C GLU A 91 6.71 -4.23 -1.93
N LYS A 92 6.14 -3.65 -3.00
CA LYS A 92 5.81 -2.23 -3.07
C LYS A 92 4.77 -1.89 -4.14
N ILE A 93 4.17 -0.71 -3.98
CA ILE A 93 3.50 0.03 -5.04
C ILE A 93 4.49 1.08 -5.54
N THR A 94 4.72 1.14 -6.84
CA THR A 94 5.51 2.19 -7.49
C THR A 94 4.59 2.97 -8.42
N VAL A 95 4.55 4.29 -8.26
CA VAL A 95 3.82 5.19 -9.15
C VAL A 95 4.78 6.17 -9.77
N GLU A 96 4.82 6.19 -11.10
CA GLU A 96 5.69 7.06 -11.89
C GLU A 96 4.83 8.05 -12.68
N ASN A 97 5.13 9.34 -12.54
CA ASN A 97 4.39 10.43 -13.16
C ASN A 97 5.36 11.49 -13.70
N SER A 98 5.11 12.00 -14.91
CA SER A 98 5.75 13.24 -15.35
C SER A 98 5.10 14.39 -14.60
N ASP A 99 5.67 14.76 -13.46
CA ASP A 99 5.15 15.83 -12.61
C ASP A 99 5.80 17.17 -12.97
N LEU A 100 5.02 18.24 -12.89
CA LEU A 100 5.47 19.64 -12.99
C LEU A 100 5.84 20.24 -11.62
N SER A 101 5.50 19.55 -10.53
CA SER A 101 5.67 20.05 -9.16
C SER A 101 6.98 19.53 -8.56
N HIS A 102 7.91 20.43 -8.27
CA HIS A 102 9.02 20.16 -7.37
C HIS A 102 8.47 20.01 -5.94
N LEU A 103 8.49 18.82 -5.32
CA LEU A 103 8.10 18.64 -3.91
C LEU A 103 9.10 19.33 -2.96
N MET A 104 10.33 19.58 -3.39
CA MET A 104 11.36 20.27 -2.60
C MET A 104 11.40 21.80 -2.78
N GLY A 105 10.58 22.36 -3.67
CA GLY A 105 10.44 23.81 -3.84
C GLY A 105 9.42 24.42 -2.89
N GLN A 106 9.60 25.68 -2.53
CA GLN A 106 8.55 26.48 -1.88
C GLN A 106 7.28 26.37 -2.73
N LEU A 107 6.21 25.79 -2.16
CA LEU A 107 4.94 25.58 -2.84
C LEU A 107 4.46 26.91 -3.43
N ASP A 108 4.53 27.04 -4.75
CA ASP A 108 4.11 28.26 -5.41
C ASP A 108 2.58 28.31 -5.44
N LEU A 109 2.00 29.02 -4.45
CA LEU A 109 0.56 29.25 -4.33
C LEU A 109 -0.01 29.99 -5.56
N ASN A 110 0.84 30.60 -6.39
CA ASN A 110 0.43 31.28 -7.61
C ASN A 110 0.36 30.35 -8.84
N ASN A 111 0.90 29.13 -8.75
CA ASN A 111 0.83 28.18 -9.86
C ASN A 111 -0.52 27.44 -9.82
N PHE A 112 -1.53 28.06 -10.43
CA PHE A 112 -2.90 27.56 -10.43
C PHE A 112 -3.00 26.25 -11.23
N LYS A 113 -3.13 25.11 -10.54
CA LYS A 113 -3.47 23.82 -11.16
C LYS A 113 -5.00 23.62 -11.16
N PRO A 114 -5.71 23.91 -12.28
CA PRO A 114 -7.18 23.82 -12.32
C PRO A 114 -7.70 22.42 -12.00
N ILE A 115 -6.95 21.37 -12.39
CA ILE A 115 -7.32 19.97 -12.13
C ILE A 115 -7.28 19.65 -10.62
N ALA A 116 -6.23 20.08 -9.92
CA ALA A 116 -6.13 19.89 -8.47
C ALA A 116 -7.28 20.59 -7.72
N LYS A 117 -7.70 21.78 -8.18
CA LYS A 117 -8.89 22.46 -7.64
C LYS A 117 -10.15 21.62 -7.86
N VAL A 118 -10.40 21.15 -9.08
CA VAL A 118 -11.57 20.29 -9.38
C VAL A 118 -11.57 19.06 -8.50
N PHE A 119 -10.44 18.38 -8.33
CA PHE A 119 -10.31 17.18 -7.50
C PHE A 119 -10.65 17.45 -6.03
N ARG A 120 -10.32 18.63 -5.51
CA ARG A 120 -10.71 19.05 -4.17
C ARG A 120 -12.22 19.32 -4.06
N GLU A 121 -12.78 20.07 -5.01
CA GLU A 121 -14.22 20.41 -4.99
C GLU A 121 -15.12 19.17 -5.10
N ILE A 122 -14.69 18.14 -5.84
CA ILE A 122 -15.43 16.86 -5.96
C ILE A 122 -15.07 15.84 -4.86
N GLY A 123 -14.20 16.20 -3.91
CA GLY A 123 -13.83 15.37 -2.76
C GLY A 123 -12.81 14.26 -3.02
N PHE A 124 -12.14 14.25 -4.17
CA PHE A 124 -11.10 13.25 -4.51
C PHE A 124 -9.76 13.55 -3.85
N ALA A 125 -9.46 14.81 -3.54
CA ALA A 125 -8.26 15.22 -2.83
C ALA A 125 -8.62 16.06 -1.58
N ASP A 126 -7.80 15.93 -0.53
CA ASP A 126 -7.91 16.76 0.67
C ASP A 126 -7.21 18.12 0.47
N GLU A 127 -7.30 19.02 1.46
CA GLU A 127 -6.65 20.33 1.39
C GLU A 127 -5.12 20.21 1.22
N LEU A 128 -4.54 21.22 0.55
CA LEU A 128 -3.12 21.31 0.22
C LEU A 128 -2.25 21.07 1.48
N GLY A 129 -1.25 20.20 1.35
CA GLY A 129 -0.30 19.89 2.42
C GLY A 129 -0.71 18.77 3.38
N SER A 130 -1.97 18.31 3.36
CA SER A 130 -2.40 17.14 4.16
C SER A 130 -2.01 15.80 3.52
N GLY A 131 -1.84 15.77 2.20
CA GLY A 131 -1.64 14.56 1.41
C GLY A 131 -0.38 13.76 1.73
N MET A 132 0.77 14.42 1.83
CA MET A 132 2.02 13.76 2.22
C MET A 132 1.93 13.21 3.64
N ARG A 133 1.42 14.00 4.60
CA ARG A 133 1.28 13.56 5.99
C ARG A 133 0.36 12.34 6.10
N ASN A 134 -0.74 12.33 5.35
CA ASN A 134 -1.67 11.21 5.28
C ASN A 134 -1.02 9.99 4.63
N THR A 135 -0.24 10.16 3.57
CA THR A 135 0.52 9.08 2.93
C THR A 135 1.50 8.46 3.92
N TYR A 136 2.31 9.27 4.61
CA TYR A 136 3.24 8.79 5.65
C TYR A 136 2.52 8.02 6.75
N LYS A 137 1.45 8.60 7.32
CA LYS A 137 0.69 7.98 8.41
C LYS A 137 0.12 6.62 7.98
N ASN A 138 -0.61 6.58 6.87
CA ASN A 138 -1.29 5.36 6.45
C ASN A 138 -0.30 4.30 5.93
N THR A 139 0.77 4.71 5.24
CA THR A 139 1.83 3.78 4.80
C THR A 139 2.51 3.12 5.99
N ARG A 140 2.83 3.88 7.04
CA ARG A 140 3.41 3.34 8.26
C ARG A 140 2.48 2.35 8.96
N LEU A 141 1.18 2.64 9.00
CA LEU A 141 0.18 1.72 9.54
C LEU A 141 0.02 0.44 8.69
N TYR A 142 0.08 0.57 7.36
CA TYR A 142 -0.14 -0.53 6.43
C TYR A 142 1.08 -1.45 6.31
N SER A 143 2.28 -0.87 6.21
CA SER A 143 3.52 -1.56 5.87
C SER A 143 4.58 -1.60 6.99
N TRP A 144 4.46 -0.74 8.02
CA TRP A 144 5.50 -0.44 9.01
C TRP A 144 6.77 0.21 8.47
N ALA A 145 6.76 0.61 7.19
CA ALA A 145 7.82 1.35 6.56
C ALA A 145 7.31 2.74 6.13
N ASN A 146 8.25 3.59 5.70
CA ASN A 146 7.93 4.92 5.22
C ASN A 146 7.81 4.92 3.70
N PRO A 147 6.91 5.75 3.13
CA PRO A 147 6.90 6.00 1.69
C PRO A 147 8.17 6.74 1.28
N ILE A 148 8.61 6.51 0.05
CA ILE A 148 9.74 7.21 -0.58
C ILE A 148 9.19 8.04 -1.74
N PHE A 149 9.68 9.27 -1.85
CA PHE A 149 9.35 10.19 -2.92
C PHE A 149 10.66 10.60 -3.59
N GLU A 150 10.81 10.29 -4.87
CA GLU A 150 12.00 10.59 -5.65
C GLU A 150 11.65 11.58 -6.75
N GLU A 151 12.36 12.71 -6.77
CA GLU A 151 12.31 13.69 -7.84
C GLU A 151 13.52 13.50 -8.76
N GLY A 152 13.26 13.10 -10.01
CA GLY A 152 14.24 13.07 -11.10
C GLY A 152 13.60 13.56 -12.39
N ASP A 153 13.96 12.96 -13.52
CA ASP A 153 13.29 13.21 -14.82
C ASP A 153 11.78 12.87 -14.78
N VAL A 154 11.42 11.96 -13.87
CA VAL A 154 10.06 11.52 -13.59
C VAL A 154 9.90 11.49 -12.08
N PHE A 155 8.75 11.94 -11.59
CA PHE A 155 8.41 11.85 -10.18
C PHE A 155 7.96 10.43 -9.84
N THR A 156 8.58 9.84 -8.82
CA THR A 156 8.31 8.45 -8.41
C THR A 156 7.88 8.39 -6.95
N ILE A 157 6.73 7.77 -6.69
CA ILE A 157 6.23 7.45 -5.36
C ILE A 157 6.41 5.95 -5.14
N ILE A 158 7.05 5.58 -4.03
CA ILE A 158 7.21 4.19 -3.63
C ILE A 158 6.53 3.97 -2.27
N ILE A 159 5.50 3.12 -2.26
CA ILE A 159 4.82 2.68 -1.05
C ILE A 159 5.24 1.24 -0.76
N PRO A 160 6.04 0.98 0.28
CA PRO A 160 6.36 -0.39 0.67
C PRO A 160 5.10 -1.16 1.09
N LEU A 161 5.10 -2.46 0.82
CA LEU A 161 4.03 -3.40 1.11
C LEU A 161 4.55 -4.56 1.96
N LYS A 162 3.62 -5.19 2.68
CA LYS A 162 3.86 -6.52 3.27
C LYS A 162 3.49 -7.57 2.23
N LYS A 163 4.18 -8.71 2.25
CA LYS A 163 3.80 -9.87 1.41
C LYS A 163 2.32 -10.26 1.58
N ILE A 164 1.78 -10.15 2.80
CA ILE A 164 0.35 -10.45 3.05
C ILE A 164 -0.63 -9.48 2.37
N ALA A 165 -0.19 -8.29 1.96
CA ALA A 165 -1.00 -7.32 1.25
C ALA A 165 -1.37 -7.80 -0.16
N THR A 166 -0.58 -8.66 -0.78
CA THR A 166 -0.80 -9.10 -2.19
C THR A 166 -1.18 -10.57 -2.34
N LEU A 167 -1.23 -11.33 -1.23
CA LEU A 167 -1.70 -12.72 -1.23
C LEU A 167 -3.21 -12.80 -1.51
N LYS A 168 -3.62 -13.02 -2.77
CA LYS A 168 -5.03 -13.23 -3.15
C LYS A 168 -5.56 -14.57 -2.67
N VAL A 169 -6.86 -14.67 -2.35
CA VAL A 169 -7.56 -15.92 -1.96
C VAL A 169 -7.91 -16.73 -3.21
N GLY A 170 -7.38 -17.94 -3.31
CA GLY A 170 -7.54 -18.91 -4.40
C GLY A 170 -7.03 -20.29 -3.95
N GLU A 171 -7.21 -21.33 -4.76
CA GLU A 171 -6.84 -22.70 -4.39
C GLU A 171 -5.33 -22.79 -4.01
N ASN A 172 -5.03 -23.36 -2.85
CA ASN A 172 -3.72 -23.41 -2.14
C ASN A 172 -3.26 -22.15 -1.37
N VAL A 173 -4.07 -21.09 -1.27
CA VAL A 173 -3.71 -19.87 -0.52
C VAL A 173 -3.78 -20.01 1.01
N PRO A 174 -4.70 -20.79 1.62
CA PRO A 174 -4.70 -20.96 3.08
C PRO A 174 -3.35 -21.43 3.60
N GLN A 175 -2.72 -22.36 2.89
CA GLN A 175 -1.40 -22.90 3.22
C GLN A 175 -0.30 -21.85 3.03
N LYS A 176 -0.26 -21.11 1.92
CA LYS A 176 0.75 -20.05 1.72
C LYS A 176 0.66 -18.93 2.76
N ARG A 177 -0.57 -18.50 3.09
CA ARG A 177 -0.81 -17.50 4.12
C ARG A 177 -0.42 -18.02 5.51
N GLU A 178 -0.73 -19.27 5.80
CA GLU A 178 -0.36 -19.94 7.05
C GLU A 178 1.17 -20.07 7.19
N ILE A 179 1.88 -20.51 6.15
CA ILE A 179 3.34 -20.59 6.12
C ILE A 179 3.96 -19.21 6.38
N TYR A 180 3.50 -18.18 5.67
CA TYR A 180 3.96 -16.81 5.90
C TYR A 180 3.74 -16.33 7.33
N LEU A 181 2.56 -16.61 7.91
CA LEU A 181 2.26 -16.23 9.29
C LEU A 181 3.15 -16.97 10.28
N ILE A 182 3.44 -18.25 10.06
CA ILE A 182 4.37 -19.04 10.89
C ILE A 182 5.78 -18.44 10.84
N GLU A 183 6.29 -18.14 9.64
CA GLU A 183 7.61 -17.52 9.47
C GLU A 183 7.69 -16.16 10.18
N LEU A 184 6.68 -15.30 9.98
CA LEU A 184 6.60 -13.98 10.62
C LEU A 184 6.54 -14.09 12.16
N ILE A 185 5.76 -15.04 12.69
CA ILE A 185 5.69 -15.30 14.14
C ILE A 185 7.08 -15.68 14.68
N LYS A 186 7.77 -16.61 13.99
CA LYS A 186 9.11 -17.06 14.39
C LYS A 186 10.12 -15.91 14.35
N GLU A 187 10.10 -15.09 13.30
CA GLU A 187 10.96 -13.91 13.16
C GLU A 187 10.74 -12.92 14.32
N LYS A 188 9.49 -12.54 14.59
CA LYS A 188 9.17 -11.58 15.65
C LYS A 188 9.50 -12.08 17.05
N ILE A 189 9.34 -13.38 17.30
CA ILE A 189 9.73 -14.00 18.58
C ILE A 189 11.25 -14.03 18.74
N LYS A 190 12.01 -14.22 17.66
CA LYS A 190 13.48 -14.12 17.68
C LYS A 190 13.96 -12.70 17.99
N GLU A 191 13.30 -11.68 17.44
CA GLU A 191 13.60 -10.28 17.74
C GLU A 191 13.26 -9.90 19.20
N ASN A 192 12.10 -10.34 19.69
CA ASN A 192 11.63 -10.07 21.05
C ASN A 192 10.85 -11.27 21.60
N ASN A 193 11.50 -12.05 22.46
CA ASN A 193 10.89 -13.23 23.07
C ASN A 193 9.72 -12.93 24.03
N LYS A 194 9.50 -11.68 24.43
CA LYS A 194 8.36 -11.26 25.27
C LYS A 194 7.21 -10.67 24.46
N ILE A 195 7.28 -10.68 23.14
CA ILE A 195 6.24 -10.11 22.28
C ILE A 195 4.86 -10.72 22.58
N THR A 196 3.86 -9.87 22.67
CA THR A 196 2.49 -10.29 22.93
C THR A 196 1.81 -10.78 21.65
N ARG A 197 0.81 -11.65 21.79
CA ARG A 197 -0.01 -12.07 20.63
C ARG A 197 -0.72 -10.88 19.96
N GLN A 198 -1.04 -9.84 20.74
CA GLN A 198 -1.62 -8.60 20.23
C GLN A 198 -0.64 -7.87 19.32
N GLU A 199 0.60 -7.66 19.77
CA GLU A 199 1.63 -7.02 18.94
C GLU A 199 1.90 -7.81 17.66
N ILE A 200 2.03 -9.14 17.74
CA ILE A 200 2.18 -9.99 16.54
C ILE A 200 1.00 -9.78 15.59
N ALA A 201 -0.23 -9.77 16.09
CA ALA A 201 -1.43 -9.61 15.27
C ALA A 201 -1.45 -8.25 14.55
N ILE A 202 -1.07 -7.18 15.25
CA ILE A 202 -0.96 -5.82 14.70
C ILE A 202 0.14 -5.78 13.62
N HIS A 203 1.30 -6.39 13.85
CA HIS A 203 2.36 -6.48 12.85
C HIS A 203 1.92 -7.29 11.62
N ALA A 204 1.27 -8.43 11.83
CA ALA A 204 0.78 -9.31 10.78
C ALA A 204 -0.44 -8.74 10.02
N GLY A 205 -1.14 -7.74 10.57
CA GLY A 205 -2.36 -7.18 9.97
C GLY A 205 -3.53 -8.17 9.99
N VAL A 206 -3.61 -9.01 11.02
CA VAL A 206 -4.65 -10.02 11.21
C VAL A 206 -5.25 -9.94 12.62
N THR A 207 -6.30 -10.71 12.89
CA THR A 207 -6.89 -10.76 14.24
C THR A 207 -6.01 -11.57 15.21
N VAL A 208 -6.10 -11.24 16.50
CA VAL A 208 -5.43 -12.00 17.57
C VAL A 208 -5.83 -13.47 17.56
N GLU A 209 -7.10 -13.76 17.25
CA GLU A 209 -7.62 -15.12 17.10
C GLU A 209 -6.91 -15.89 15.98
N THR A 210 -6.61 -15.23 14.87
CA THR A 210 -5.85 -15.83 13.77
C THR A 210 -4.45 -16.23 14.24
N ILE A 211 -3.74 -15.34 14.95
CA ILE A 211 -2.41 -15.63 15.51
C ILE A 211 -2.47 -16.77 16.51
N TRP A 212 -3.46 -16.77 17.40
CA TRP A 212 -3.63 -17.86 18.37
C TRP A 212 -3.83 -19.22 17.69
N ARG A 213 -4.66 -19.27 16.64
CA ARG A 213 -4.89 -20.50 15.86
C ARG A 213 -3.62 -20.99 15.17
N ILE A 214 -2.79 -20.08 14.66
CA ILE A 214 -1.52 -20.43 13.98
C ILE A 214 -0.48 -20.90 14.99
N ILE A 215 -0.30 -20.21 16.13
CA ILE A 215 0.65 -20.59 17.18
C ILE A 215 0.41 -22.02 17.67
N LYS A 216 -0.85 -22.43 17.81
CA LYS A 216 -1.21 -23.81 18.20
C LYS A 216 -0.74 -24.90 17.25
N LYS A 217 -0.44 -24.55 16.01
CA LYS A 217 0.04 -25.48 14.98
C LYS A 217 1.57 -25.48 14.83
N ILE A 218 2.27 -24.62 15.56
CA ILE A 218 3.73 -24.58 15.54
C ILE A 218 4.23 -25.53 16.62
N ASP A 219 4.65 -26.73 16.21
CA ASP A 219 5.06 -27.81 17.12
C ASP A 219 6.25 -27.43 18.02
N ASN A 220 7.07 -26.49 17.56
CA ASN A 220 8.35 -26.16 18.18
C ASN A 220 8.34 -24.82 18.95
N LEU A 221 7.14 -24.33 19.33
CA LEU A 221 6.97 -23.04 20.00
C LEU A 221 6.18 -23.19 21.32
N GLU A 222 6.80 -22.78 22.42
CA GLU A 222 6.19 -22.83 23.76
C GLU A 222 6.22 -21.46 24.45
N TYR A 223 5.22 -21.19 25.28
CA TYR A 223 5.21 -20.01 26.16
C TYR A 223 5.57 -20.44 27.58
N ILE A 224 6.72 -19.99 28.08
CA ILE A 224 7.25 -20.36 29.39
C ILE A 224 6.97 -19.24 30.38
N GLY A 225 6.30 -19.56 31.49
CA GLY A 225 6.04 -18.65 32.60
C GLY A 225 4.59 -18.17 32.71
N SER A 226 4.32 -17.26 33.65
CA SER A 226 2.98 -16.72 33.89
C SER A 226 2.61 -15.64 32.86
N SER A 227 1.32 -15.41 32.63
CA SER A 227 0.80 -14.50 31.58
C SER A 227 1.38 -13.07 31.58
N LYS A 228 1.93 -12.60 32.71
CA LYS A 228 2.54 -11.27 32.85
C LYS A 228 4.07 -11.25 32.84
N LYS A 229 4.74 -12.40 33.03
CA LYS A 229 6.22 -12.48 33.15
C LYS A 229 6.86 -13.55 32.26
N GLY A 230 6.05 -14.27 31.48
CA GLY A 230 6.51 -15.33 30.61
C GLY A 230 7.12 -14.80 29.31
N TYR A 231 7.74 -15.72 28.56
CA TYR A 231 8.36 -15.47 27.28
C TYR A 231 8.15 -16.66 26.35
N TRP A 232 8.23 -16.42 25.04
CA TRP A 232 8.21 -17.44 24.02
C TRP A 232 9.58 -18.08 23.87
N LYS A 233 9.60 -19.42 23.82
CA LYS A 233 10.79 -20.21 23.53
C LYS A 233 10.54 -21.04 22.28
N LEU A 234 11.42 -20.88 21.29
CA LEU A 234 11.51 -21.79 20.15
C LEU A 234 12.45 -22.91 20.55
N ASN A 235 11.95 -24.13 20.57
CA ASN A 235 12.77 -25.33 20.72
C ASN A 235 13.25 -25.68 19.29
N GLU A 236 14.55 -25.83 19.07
CA GLU A 236 15.11 -26.29 17.79
C GLU A 236 14.93 -27.79 17.62
#